data_AF-A0A950S022-F1
#
_entry.id   AF-A0A950S022-F1
#
_cell.length_a   1.000
_cell.length_b   1.000
_cell.length_c   1.000
_cell.angle_alpha   90.00
_cell.angle_beta   90.00
_cell.angle_gamma   90.00
#
_symmetry.space_group_name_H-M   'P 1'
#
loop_
_entity.id
_entity.type
_entity.pdbx_description
1 polymer ?
#
loop_
_entity_poly.entity_id
_entity_poly.type
_entity_poly.pdbx_seq_one_letter_code
_entity_poly.pdbx_strand_id
1 'polypeptide(L)'
;MDALIKADKAWALIASPDAQRLFDIRLVGLNHRPVRCRDGVRLHPADVAREIRVPDPVVVPGLDDDLEESFSLNRGWAAWIARWHAAGAHIASSCTGAFLVAESGVLNGRPPTTHWMFAGELIRRYPNSRPTGRSDDR
;
A
#
# COMPACT_ATOMS: atom_id res chain seq x y z
N MET A 1 -8.31 -10.07 13.07
CA MET A 1 -8.19 -11.12 12.04
C MET A 1 -8.64 -10.50 10.73
N ASP A 2 -7.75 -10.39 9.75
CA ASP A 2 -8.05 -9.74 8.47
C ASP A 2 -8.75 -10.68 7.47
N ALA A 3 -9.14 -10.12 6.32
CA ALA A 3 -9.90 -10.81 5.28
C ALA A 3 -9.11 -11.93 4.60
N LEU A 4 -7.78 -11.81 4.48
CA LEU A 4 -6.93 -12.81 3.82
C LEU A 4 -6.71 -14.01 4.76
N ILE A 5 -6.51 -13.78 6.07
CA ILE A 5 -6.51 -14.87 7.06
C ILE A 5 -7.86 -15.59 7.07
N LYS A 6 -8.97 -14.86 6.90
CA LYS A 6 -10.29 -15.50 6.76
C LYS A 6 -10.41 -16.32 5.48
N ALA A 7 -9.86 -15.85 4.36
CA ALA A 7 -9.82 -16.60 3.10
C ALA A 7 -9.04 -17.92 3.26
N ASP A 8 -7.87 -17.88 3.92
CA ASP A 8 -7.11 -19.10 4.26
C ASP A 8 -7.91 -20.09 5.09
N LYS A 9 -8.65 -19.59 6.10
CA LYS A 9 -9.50 -20.44 6.94
C LYS A 9 -10.67 -21.04 6.17
N ALA A 10 -11.32 -20.26 5.31
CA ALA A 10 -12.38 -20.76 4.44
C ALA A 10 -11.85 -21.80 3.46
N TRP A 11 -10.65 -21.58 2.92
CA TRP A 11 -9.96 -22.54 2.05
C TRP A 11 -9.71 -23.88 2.76
N ALA A 12 -9.18 -23.86 3.98
CA ALA A 12 -8.97 -25.07 4.77
C ALA A 12 -10.28 -25.83 5.06
N LEU A 13 -11.41 -25.14 5.21
CA LEU A 13 -12.71 -25.77 5.42
C LEU A 13 -13.27 -26.46 4.16
N ILE A 14 -12.93 -25.97 2.96
CA ILE A 14 -13.49 -26.46 1.69
C ILE A 14 -12.56 -27.47 1.02
N ALA A 15 -11.24 -27.30 1.12
CA ALA A 15 -10.25 -28.15 0.47
C ALA A 15 -9.85 -29.35 1.34
N SER A 16 -9.28 -29.08 2.52
CA SER A 16 -8.85 -30.08 3.52
C SER A 16 -8.31 -29.34 4.75
N PRO A 17 -8.45 -29.88 5.97
CA PRO A 17 -7.79 -29.34 7.16
C PRO A 17 -6.27 -29.17 7.04
N ASP A 18 -5.62 -30.00 6.21
CA ASP A 18 -4.17 -29.97 5.93
C ASP A 18 -3.80 -29.07 4.73
N ALA A 19 -4.77 -28.35 4.17
CA ALA A 19 -4.51 -27.47 3.04
C ALA A 19 -3.51 -26.37 3.44
N GLN A 20 -2.50 -26.17 2.59
CA GLN A 20 -1.56 -25.08 2.77
C GLN A 20 -2.27 -23.74 2.72
N ARG A 21 -1.78 -22.77 3.50
CA ARG A 21 -2.24 -21.38 3.44
C ARG A 21 -1.98 -20.80 2.06
N LEU A 22 -2.93 -20.04 1.55
CA LEU A 22 -2.82 -19.35 0.28
C LEU A 22 -2.01 -18.06 0.44
N PHE A 23 -2.03 -17.43 1.63
CA PHE A 23 -1.37 -16.15 1.87
C PHE A 23 -0.41 -16.20 3.08
N ASP A 24 0.82 -15.74 2.89
CA ASP A 24 1.73 -15.34 3.97
C ASP A 24 1.61 -13.82 4.17
N ILE A 25 0.84 -13.41 5.18
CA ILE A 25 0.52 -12.00 5.42
C ILE A 25 1.46 -11.44 6.47
N ARG A 26 2.19 -10.39 6.11
CA ARG A 26 3.16 -9.74 6.99
C ARG A 26 2.84 -8.26 7.16
N LEU A 27 2.81 -7.81 8.41
CA LEU A 27 2.80 -6.39 8.73
C LEU A 27 4.25 -5.91 8.82
N VAL A 28 4.64 -5.09 7.85
CA VAL A 28 6.04 -4.69 7.66
C VAL A 28 6.23 -3.23 8.09
N GLY A 29 7.30 -2.97 8.84
CA GLY A 29 7.71 -1.64 9.27
C GLY A 29 9.01 -1.18 8.61
N LEU A 30 9.35 0.11 8.75
CA LEU A 30 10.72 0.58 8.48
C LEU A 30 11.70 0.15 9.60
N ASN A 31 11.15 -0.13 10.77
CA ASN A 31 11.82 -0.68 11.95
C ASN A 31 10.77 -1.45 12.78
N HIS A 32 11.21 -2.14 13.84
CA HIS A 32 10.32 -2.93 14.72
C HIS A 32 9.60 -2.09 15.80
N ARG A 33 9.70 -0.75 15.76
CA ARG A 33 9.03 0.08 16.77
C ARG A 33 7.53 0.02 16.55
N PRO A 34 6.73 -0.08 17.63
CA PRO A 34 5.28 -0.02 17.52
C PRO A 34 4.83 1.32 16.93
N VAL A 35 3.85 1.27 16.05
CA VAL A 35 3.18 2.44 15.50
C VAL A 35 1.88 2.64 16.25
N ARG A 36 1.67 3.84 16.79
CA ARG A 36 0.41 4.22 17.44
C ARG A 36 -0.52 4.82 16.38
N CYS A 37 -1.63 4.15 16.11
CA CYS A 37 -2.72 4.69 15.31
C CYS A 37 -3.49 5.76 16.10
N ARG A 38 -4.19 6.64 15.38
CA ARG A 38 -4.95 7.76 15.98
C ARG A 38 -6.00 7.31 16.99
N ASP A 39 -6.67 6.21 16.69
CA ASP A 39 -7.69 5.56 17.54
C ASP A 39 -7.11 4.84 18.78
N GLY A 40 -5.79 4.92 19.00
CA GLY A 40 -5.12 4.31 20.15
C GLY A 40 -4.72 2.85 19.94
N VAL A 41 -5.05 2.25 18.78
CA VAL A 41 -4.53 0.93 18.40
C VAL A 41 -3.01 1.02 18.23
N ARG A 42 -2.29 0.00 18.72
CA ARG A 42 -0.86 -0.14 18.48
C ARG A 42 -0.61 -1.29 17.52
N LEU A 43 0.05 -0.96 16.43
CA LEU A 43 0.51 -1.92 15.43
C LEU A 43 1.97 -2.26 15.70
N HIS A 44 2.27 -3.54 15.76
CA HIS A 44 3.63 -4.05 15.96
C HIS A 44 4.08 -4.72 14.67
N PRO A 45 4.99 -4.10 13.90
CA PRO A 45 5.55 -4.73 12.72
C PRO A 45 6.20 -6.06 13.07
N ALA A 46 5.77 -7.13 12.40
CA ALA A 46 6.35 -8.46 12.55
C ALA A 46 7.74 -8.50 11.88
N ASP A 47 7.87 -7.80 10.76
CA ASP A 47 9.08 -7.76 9.95
C ASP A 47 9.45 -6.31 9.60
N VAL A 48 10.66 -6.14 9.04
CA VAL A 48 11.13 -4.86 8.52
C VAL A 48 11.44 -4.93 7.03
N ALA A 49 11.19 -3.84 6.30
CA ALA A 49 11.24 -3.83 4.84
C ALA A 49 12.57 -4.34 4.25
N ARG A 50 13.69 -4.08 4.93
CA ARG A 50 15.03 -4.53 4.50
C ARG A 50 15.25 -6.04 4.57
N GLU A 51 14.45 -6.76 5.34
CA GLU A 51 14.56 -8.21 5.55
C GLU A 51 13.52 -8.98 4.72
N ILE A 52 12.60 -8.27 4.08
CA ILE A 52 11.55 -8.85 3.25
C ILE A 52 12.10 -9.15 1.85
N ARG A 53 12.10 -10.44 1.49
CA ARG A 53 12.19 -10.88 0.08
C ARG A 53 11.10 -10.19 -0.74
N VAL A 54 11.28 -10.08 -2.06
CA VAL A 54 10.28 -9.43 -2.93
C VAL A 54 8.90 -10.07 -2.69
N PRO A 55 7.91 -9.30 -2.20
CA PRO A 55 6.57 -9.80 -1.93
C PRO A 55 5.76 -9.91 -3.22
N ASP A 56 4.76 -10.79 -3.24
CA ASP A 56 3.90 -10.98 -4.42
C ASP A 56 2.97 -9.74 -4.59
N PRO A 57 2.12 -9.40 -3.61
CA PRO A 57 1.52 -8.06 -3.52
C PRO A 57 2.08 -7.22 -2.36
N VAL A 58 2.07 -5.90 -2.56
CA VAL A 58 2.25 -4.89 -1.51
C VAL A 58 0.95 -4.10 -1.40
N VAL A 59 0.38 -4.04 -0.20
CA VAL A 59 -0.82 -3.24 0.08
C VAL A 59 -0.43 -2.05 0.96
N VAL A 60 -0.56 -0.85 0.42
CA VAL A 60 -0.28 0.41 1.13
C VAL A 60 -1.58 0.94 1.73
N PRO A 61 -1.74 0.92 3.07
CA PRO A 61 -2.94 1.42 3.71
C PRO A 61 -3.07 2.94 3.60
N GLY A 62 -4.26 3.44 3.94
CA GLY A 62 -4.50 4.88 4.09
C GLY A 62 -3.58 5.50 5.14
N LEU A 63 -3.19 6.75 4.87
CA LEU A 63 -2.59 7.66 5.83
C LEU A 63 -3.68 8.27 6.71
N ASP A 64 -3.26 8.92 7.79
CA ASP A 64 -4.15 9.61 8.72
C ASP A 64 -4.81 10.87 8.11
N ASP A 65 -5.84 11.45 8.77
CA ASP A 65 -6.58 12.59 8.20
C ASP A 65 -5.71 13.86 8.09
N ASP A 66 -4.68 13.97 8.96
CA ASP A 66 -3.61 14.94 8.72
C ASP A 66 -2.67 14.35 7.67
N LEU A 67 -3.03 14.58 6.40
CA LEU A 67 -2.32 14.03 5.27
C LEU A 67 -0.87 14.50 5.24
N GLU A 68 -0.58 15.76 5.58
CA GLU A 68 0.76 16.31 5.44
C GLU A 68 1.71 15.74 6.48
N GLU A 69 1.30 15.74 7.76
CA GLU A 69 2.08 15.14 8.83
C GLU A 69 2.25 13.64 8.59
N SER A 70 1.15 12.93 8.31
CA SER A 70 1.17 11.49 8.10
C SER A 70 2.00 11.11 6.86
N PHE A 71 1.96 11.90 5.78
CA PHE A 71 2.80 11.66 4.61
C PHE A 71 4.28 11.88 4.93
N SER A 72 4.62 12.98 5.61
CA SER A 72 5.99 13.29 6.01
C SER A 72 6.63 12.17 6.84
N LEU A 73 5.89 11.65 7.83
CA LEU A 73 6.33 10.53 8.67
C LEU A 73 6.53 9.22 7.90
N ASN A 74 5.79 9.02 6.81
CA ASN A 74 5.77 7.78 6.06
C ASN A 74 6.50 7.85 4.70
N ARG A 75 7.03 9.02 4.32
CA ARG A 75 7.64 9.26 3.01
C ARG A 75 8.75 8.27 2.67
N GLY A 76 9.48 7.77 3.68
CA GLY A 76 10.52 6.75 3.52
C GLY A 76 10.03 5.44 2.87
N TRP A 77 8.73 5.16 2.87
CA TRP A 77 8.16 4.00 2.19
C TRP A 77 8.24 4.07 0.67
N ALA A 78 8.30 5.27 0.07
CA ALA A 78 8.31 5.43 -1.38
C ALA A 78 9.47 4.67 -2.04
N ALA A 79 10.66 4.69 -1.44
CA ALA A 79 11.83 3.96 -1.94
C ALA A 79 11.63 2.44 -1.93
N TRP A 80 10.99 1.89 -0.88
CA TRP A 80 10.70 0.47 -0.77
C TRP A 80 9.62 0.03 -1.75
N ILE A 81 8.56 0.84 -1.90
CA ILE A 81 7.51 0.60 -2.89
C ILE A 81 8.10 0.56 -4.30
N ALA A 82 8.92 1.54 -4.65
CA ALA A 82 9.61 1.58 -5.95
C ALA A 82 10.50 0.35 -6.16
N ARG A 83 11.28 -0.03 -5.14
CA ARG A 83 12.17 -1.19 -5.18
C ARG A 83 11.40 -2.49 -5.39
N TRP A 84 10.34 -2.74 -4.63
CA TRP A 84 9.55 -3.95 -4.76
C TRP A 84 8.80 -4.00 -6.10
N HIS A 85 8.25 -2.89 -6.56
CA HIS A 85 7.62 -2.81 -7.88
C HIS A 85 8.61 -3.12 -9.01
N ALA A 86 9.81 -2.52 -8.96
CA ALA A 86 10.88 -2.79 -9.94
C ALA A 86 11.33 -4.26 -9.93
N ALA A 87 11.16 -4.96 -8.81
CA ALA A 87 11.45 -6.37 -8.66
C ALA A 87 10.26 -7.29 -9.01
N GLY A 88 9.13 -6.74 -9.48
CA GLY A 88 7.98 -7.51 -9.98
C GLY A 88 6.78 -7.58 -9.03
N ALA A 89 6.82 -6.94 -7.86
CA ALA A 89 5.68 -6.94 -6.94
C ALA A 89 4.50 -6.13 -7.49
N HIS A 90 3.28 -6.64 -7.30
CA HIS A 90 2.07 -5.87 -7.57
C HIS A 90 1.81 -4.87 -6.44
N ILE A 91 1.67 -3.59 -6.77
CA ILE A 91 1.40 -2.55 -5.78
C ILE A 91 -0.07 -2.16 -5.80
N ALA A 92 -0.72 -2.25 -4.65
CA ALA A 92 -2.06 -1.76 -4.41
C ALA A 92 -2.05 -0.75 -3.25
N SER A 93 -2.96 0.22 -3.28
CA SER A 93 -3.15 1.16 -2.18
C SER A 93 -4.62 1.39 -1.89
N SER A 94 -4.91 1.78 -0.65
CA SER A 94 -6.23 2.24 -0.24
C SER A 94 -6.20 3.70 0.19
N CYS A 95 -7.26 4.46 -0.12
CA CYS A 95 -7.44 5.83 0.35
C CYS A 95 -6.22 6.73 0.02
N THR A 96 -5.68 7.43 1.01
CA THR A 96 -4.51 8.33 0.93
C THR A 96 -3.17 7.59 0.84
N GLY A 97 -3.14 6.26 0.93
CA GLY A 97 -1.94 5.46 0.66
C GLY A 97 -1.42 5.63 -0.78
N ALA A 98 -2.31 6.05 -1.69
CA ALA A 98 -1.97 6.41 -3.06
C ALA A 98 -0.91 7.51 -3.15
N PHE A 99 -0.77 8.40 -2.16
CA PHE A 99 0.26 9.45 -2.15
C PHE A 99 1.67 8.85 -2.05
N LEU A 100 1.85 7.79 -1.25
CA LEU A 100 3.15 7.09 -1.16
C LEU A 100 3.46 6.30 -2.44
N VAL A 101 2.44 5.72 -3.06
CA VAL A 101 2.61 5.02 -4.35
C VAL A 101 2.92 6.02 -5.47
N ALA A 102 2.30 7.20 -5.46
CA ALA A 102 2.63 8.27 -6.40
C ALA A 102 4.06 8.81 -6.18
N GLU A 103 4.46 9.05 -4.93
CA GLU A 103 5.84 9.45 -4.56
C GLU A 103 6.89 8.43 -5.04
N SER A 104 6.54 7.14 -5.03
CA SER A 104 7.43 6.08 -5.52
C SER A 104 7.61 6.07 -7.06
N GLY A 105 6.82 6.86 -7.79
CA GLY A 105 6.83 6.92 -9.25
C GLY A 105 6.09 5.76 -9.95
N VAL A 106 5.55 4.80 -9.19
CA VAL A 106 4.81 3.63 -9.73
C VAL A 106 3.58 4.03 -10.55
N LEU A 107 2.98 5.19 -10.24
CA LEU A 107 1.80 5.70 -10.96
C LEU A 107 2.15 6.56 -12.18
N ASN A 108 3.44 6.77 -12.51
CA ASN A 108 3.81 7.61 -13.65
C ASN A 108 3.20 7.06 -14.96
N GLY A 109 2.49 7.92 -15.69
CA GLY A 109 1.76 7.58 -16.91
C GLY A 109 0.47 6.78 -16.69
N ARG A 110 -0.01 6.61 -15.45
CA ARG A 110 -1.20 5.82 -15.12
C ARG A 110 -2.17 6.59 -14.21
N PRO A 111 -3.45 6.74 -14.60
CA PRO A 111 -4.38 7.58 -13.87
C PRO A 111 -4.60 7.03 -12.45
N PRO A 112 -4.25 7.79 -11.39
CA PRO A 112 -4.38 7.29 -10.04
C PRO A 112 -5.81 7.49 -9.52
N THR A 113 -6.19 6.69 -8.54
CA THR A 113 -7.37 6.92 -7.70
C THR A 113 -6.94 7.05 -6.24
N THR A 114 -7.71 7.82 -5.47
CA THR A 114 -7.51 8.01 -4.03
C THR A 114 -8.86 8.37 -3.41
N HIS A 115 -8.89 8.70 -2.12
CA HIS A 115 -10.09 9.22 -1.49
C HIS A 115 -10.56 10.50 -2.19
N TRP A 116 -11.86 10.62 -2.43
CA TRP A 116 -12.45 11.68 -3.25
C TRP A 116 -12.04 13.11 -2.81
N MET A 117 -11.95 13.36 -1.49
CA MET A 117 -11.48 14.64 -0.93
C MET A 117 -10.06 15.03 -1.38
N PHE A 118 -9.19 14.06 -1.65
CA PHE A 118 -7.78 14.27 -1.95
C PHE A 118 -7.43 14.05 -3.42
N ALA A 119 -8.40 13.72 -4.28
CA ALA A 119 -8.17 13.44 -5.69
C ALA A 119 -7.51 14.62 -6.43
N GLY A 120 -8.01 15.84 -6.19
CA GLY A 120 -7.42 17.05 -6.77
C GLY A 120 -6.00 17.32 -6.28
N GLU A 121 -5.73 17.06 -4.99
CA GLU A 121 -4.41 17.26 -4.39
C GLU A 121 -3.38 16.26 -4.92
N LEU A 122 -3.75 14.98 -5.04
CA LEU A 122 -2.87 13.95 -5.59
C LEU A 122 -2.39 14.31 -7.00
N ILE A 123 -3.32 14.76 -7.84
CA ILE A 123 -3.02 15.19 -9.20
C ILE A 123 -2.12 16.42 -9.23
N ARG A 124 -2.36 17.41 -8.34
CA ARG A 124 -1.52 18.61 -8.25
C ARG A 124 -0.08 18.28 -7.86
N ARG A 125 0.12 17.36 -6.90
CA ARG A 125 1.46 16.96 -6.43
C ARG A 125 2.19 16.06 -7.41
N TYR A 126 1.48 15.19 -8.12
CA TYR A 126 2.06 14.19 -9.01
C TYR A 126 1.50 14.29 -10.43
N PRO A 127 1.78 15.37 -11.17
CA PRO A 127 1.21 15.60 -12.50
C PRO A 127 1.59 14.51 -13.52
N ASN A 128 2.74 13.87 -13.33
CA ASN A 128 3.22 12.77 -14.18
C ASN A 128 2.39 11.49 -14.04
N SER A 129 1.49 11.39 -13.05
CA SER A 129 0.55 10.29 -12.91
C SER A 129 -0.64 10.38 -13.88
N ARG A 130 -0.74 11.42 -14.69
CA ARG A 130 -1.72 11.46 -15.79
C ARG A 130 -1.13 10.80 -17.03
N PRO A 131 -1.89 9.93 -17.74
CA PRO A 131 -1.55 9.60 -19.11
C PRO A 131 -1.51 10.89 -19.93
N THR A 132 -0.40 11.15 -20.61
CA THR A 132 -0.37 12.14 -21.67
C THR A 132 -1.20 11.60 -22.83
N GLY A 133 -2.50 11.87 -22.85
CA GLY A 133 -3.39 11.53 -23.96
C GLY A 133 -4.69 10.84 -23.55
N ARG A 134 -5.69 11.64 -23.19
CA ARG A 134 -6.99 11.56 -23.89
C ARG A 134 -7.25 12.95 -24.40
N SER A 135 -7.30 13.10 -25.72
CA SER A 135 -7.95 14.25 -26.35
C SER A 135 -9.36 14.32 -25.78
N ASP A 136 -9.66 15.43 -25.12
CA ASP A 136 -11.05 15.85 -24.91
C ASP A 136 -11.64 16.08 -26.30
N ASP A 137 -12.32 15.08 -26.81
CA ASP A 137 -13.23 15.23 -27.94
C ASP A 137 -14.57 14.62 -27.52
N ARG A 138 -15.43 15.51 -27.02
CA ARG A 138 -16.89 15.40 -26.97
C ARG A 138 -17.50 16.77 -27.10
#